data_AF-A0A1G1DGS9-F1
#
_entry.id   AF-A0A1G1DGS9-F1
#
_cell.length_a   1.000
_cell.length_b   1.000
_cell.length_c   1.000
_cell.angle_alpha   90.00
_cell.angle_beta   90.00
_cell.angle_gamma   90.00
#
_symmetry.space_group_name_H-M   'P 1'
#
loop_
_entity.id
_entity.type
_entity.pdbx_description
1 polymer ?
#
loop_
_entity_poly.entity_id
_entity_poly.type
_entity_poly.pdbx_seq_one_letter_code
_entity_poly.pdbx_strand_id
1 'polypeptide(L)' 'MSFEELKAEALKMSPKSRAELAKELLVSLETLSDAEIEQLWIDEAIRRDDEIDRGVAQIRPADEVFNRARNRFK' A
#
# COMPACT_ATOMS: atom_id res chain seq x y z
N MET A 1 -19.16 14.30 -0.18
CA MET A 1 -17.72 14.59 -0.19
C MET A 1 -17.02 13.40 -0.80
N SER A 2 -16.30 13.58 -1.91
CA SER A 2 -15.54 12.51 -2.56
C SER A 2 -14.21 12.26 -1.85
N PHE A 3 -13.56 11.13 -2.14
CA PHE A 3 -12.22 10.86 -1.61
C PHE A 3 -11.22 11.96 -2.00
N GLU A 4 -11.26 12.43 -3.25
CA GLU A 4 -10.36 13.48 -3.72
C GLU A 4 -10.62 14.82 -3.02
N GLU A 5 -11.88 15.16 -2.73
CA GLU A 5 -12.22 16.34 -1.93
C GLU A 5 -11.68 16.21 -0.49
N LEU A 6 -11.89 15.07 0.17
CA LEU A 6 -11.40 14.82 1.53
C LEU A 6 -9.87 14.87 1.59
N LYS A 7 -9.20 14.25 0.62
CA LYS A 7 -7.74 14.26 0.50
C LYS A 7 -7.21 15.67 0.30
N ALA A 8 -7.84 16.47 -0.55
CA ALA A 8 -7.46 17.86 -0.77
C ALA A 8 -7.59 18.70 0.50
N GLU A 9 -8.68 18.54 1.26
CA GLU A 9 -8.86 19.24 2.54
C GLU A 9 -7.85 18.78 3.60
N ALA A 10 -7.60 17.48 3.72
CA ALA A 10 -6.59 16.95 4.64
C ALA A 10 -5.20 17.51 4.31
N LEU A 11 -4.86 17.66 3.02
CA LEU A 11 -3.57 18.22 2.60
C LEU A 11 -3.42 19.71 2.92
N LYS A 12 -4.51 20.48 3.08
CA LYS A 12 -4.48 21.89 3.51
C LYS A 12 -4.18 22.07 5.00
N MET A 13 -4.32 21.02 5.81
CA MET A 13 -4.05 21.09 7.25
C MET A 13 -2.56 21.37 7.54
N SER A 14 -2.29 21.88 8.74
CA SER A 14 -0.92 22.06 9.24
C SER A 14 -0.16 20.72 9.25
N PRO A 15 1.18 20.72 9.12
CA PRO A 15 1.96 19.49 9.20
C PRO A 15 1.68 18.64 10.44
N LYS A 16 1.45 19.28 11.60
CA LYS A 16 1.12 18.60 12.86
C LYS A 16 -0.23 17.88 12.78
N SER A 17 -1.28 18.59 12.37
CA SER A 17 -2.63 18.00 12.27
C SER A 17 -2.71 16.91 11.21
N ARG A 18 -1.95 17.03 10.10
CA ARG A 18 -1.84 15.94 9.11
C ARG A 18 -1.17 14.70 9.69
N ALA A 19 -0.11 14.87 10.48
CA ALA A 19 0.57 13.76 11.12
C ALA A 19 -0.34 13.06 12.16
N GLU A 20 -1.11 13.82 12.92
CA GLU A 20 -2.12 13.30 13.86
C GLU A 20 -3.19 12.49 13.11
N LEU A 21 -3.79 13.05 12.05
CA LEU A 21 -4.79 12.36 11.24
C LEU A 21 -4.21 11.09 10.58
N ALA A 22 -2.99 11.15 10.04
CA ALA A 22 -2.34 9.99 9.43
C ALA A 22 -2.14 8.86 10.45
N LYS A 23 -1.77 9.21 11.69
CA LYS A 23 -1.63 8.24 12.78
C LYS A 23 -2.98 7.60 13.14
N GLU A 24 -4.03 8.40 13.29
CA GLU A 24 -5.38 7.88 13.61
C GLU A 24 -5.91 6.95 12.53
N LEU A 25 -5.74 7.34 11.25
CA LEU A 25 -6.09 6.49 10.12
C LEU A 25 -5.29 5.18 10.13
N LEU A 26 -4.00 5.24 10.44
CA LEU A 26 -3.17 4.03 10.52
C LEU A 26 -3.66 3.09 11.63
N VAL A 27 -3.90 3.61 12.83
CA VAL A 27 -4.42 2.82 13.97
C VAL A 27 -5.78 2.21 13.63
N SER A 28 -6.62 2.90 12.87
CA SER A 28 -7.92 2.34 12.44
C SER A 28 -7.80 1.10 11.54
N LEU A 29 -6.66 0.91 10.88
CA LEU A 29 -6.39 -0.28 10.07
C LEU A 29 -5.86 -1.45 10.91
N GLU A 30 -5.26 -1.17 12.08
CA GLU A 30 -4.75 -2.19 13.00
C GLU A 30 -5.86 -2.93 13.76
N THR A 31 -7.10 -2.42 13.71
CA THR A 31 -8.27 -3.06 14.34
C THR A 31 -8.98 -4.07 13.44
N LEU A 32 -8.49 -4.28 12.22
CA LEU A 32 -9.01 -5.31 11.32
C LEU A 32 -8.74 -6.70 11.89
N SER A 33 -9.72 -7.59 11.77
CA SER A 33 -9.54 -9.00 12.11
C SER A 33 -8.59 -9.70 11.14
N ASP A 34 -7.97 -10.79 11.57
CA ASP A 34 -7.09 -11.60 10.72
C ASP A 34 -7.79 -12.04 9.42
N ALA A 35 -9.09 -12.35 9.49
CA ALA A 35 -9.90 -12.72 8.32
C ALA A 35 -10.08 -11.58 7.33
N GLU A 36 -10.29 -10.34 7.81
CA GLU A 36 -10.36 -9.16 6.94
C GLU A 36 -9.01 -8.87 6.28
N ILE A 37 -7.92 -9.02 7.04
CA ILE A 37 -6.56 -8.86 6.52
C ILE A 37 -6.27 -9.92 5.44
N GLU A 38 -6.63 -11.18 5.69
CA GLU A 38 -6.46 -12.27 4.73
C GLU A 38 -7.24 -11.99 3.44
N GLN A 39 -8.49 -11.56 3.53
CA GLN A 39 -9.30 -11.22 2.37
C GLN A 39 -8.69 -10.07 1.55
N LEU A 40 -8.20 -9.01 2.21
CA LEU A 40 -7.53 -7.90 1.53
C LEU A 40 -6.26 -8.36 0.78
N TRP A 41 -5.51 -9.30 1.34
CA TRP A 41 -4.34 -9.89 0.67
C TRP A 41 -4.73 -10.75 -0.53
N ILE A 42 -5.79 -11.55 -0.43
CA ILE A 42 -6.31 -12.36 -1.54
C ILE A 42 -6.72 -11.44 -2.69
N ASP A 43 -7.49 -10.39 -2.40
CA ASP A 43 -7.96 -9.44 -3.43
C ASP A 43 -6.78 -8.75 -4.13
N GLU A 44 -5.77 -8.33 -3.38
CA GLU A 44 -4.55 -7.73 -3.96
C GLU A 44 -3.74 -8.73 -4.78
N ALA A 45 -3.66 -10.00 -4.35
CA ALA A 45 -2.95 -11.03 -5.10
C ALA A 45 -3.63 -11.30 -6.44
N ILE A 46 -4.96 -11.46 -6.46
CA ILE A 46 -5.75 -11.62 -7.69
C ILE A 46 -5.56 -10.41 -8.61
N ARG A 47 -5.64 -9.20 -8.07
CA ARG A 47 -5.46 -7.97 -8.85
C ARG A 47 -4.07 -7.92 -9.51
N ARG A 48 -3.01 -8.27 -8.78
CA ARG A 48 -1.63 -8.27 -9.32
C ARG A 48 -1.39 -9.36 -10.34
N ASP A 49 -2.00 -10.53 -10.16
CA ASP A 49 -1.94 -11.62 -11.14
C ASP A 49 -2.54 -11.18 -12.48
N ASP A 50 -3.72 -10.56 -12.47
CA ASP A 50 -4.35 -9.98 -13.67
C ASP A 50 -3.48 -8.89 -14.33
N GLU A 51 -2.82 -8.03 -13.53
CA GLU A 51 -1.91 -7.01 -14.06
C GLU A 51 -0.70 -7.62 -14.78
N ILE A 52 -0.19 -8.75 -14.29
CA ILE A 52 0.92 -9.49 -14.92
C ILE A 52 0.45 -10.10 -16.23
N ASP A 53 -0.69 -10.81 -16.23
CA ASP A 53 -1.26 -11.45 -17.41
C ASP A 53 -1.57 -10.45 -18.52
N ARG A 54 -2.02 -9.24 -18.15
CA ARG A 54 -2.32 -8.15 -19.09
C ARG A 54 -1.07 -7.38 -19.53
N GLY A 55 0.10 -7.66 -18.96
CA GLY A 55 1.35 -6.96 -19.28
C GLY A 55 1.39 -5.50 -18.84
N VAL A 56 0.53 -5.08 -17.91
CA VAL A 56 0.51 -3.71 -17.36
C VAL A 56 1.32 -3.58 -16.08
N ALA A 57 1.65 -4.72 -15.44
CA ALA A 57 2.50 -4.76 -14.27
C ALA A 57 3.95 -4.34 -14.60
N GLN A 58 4.54 -3.51 -13.74
CA GLN A 58 5.97 -3.24 -13.77
C GLN A 58 6.74 -4.39 -13.10
N ILE A 59 7.11 -5.39 -13.88
CA ILE A 59 7.88 -6.55 -13.40
C ILE A 59 9.38 -6.27 -13.38
N ARG A 60 10.11 -6.95 -12.48
CA ARG A 60 11.57 -6.94 -12.43
C ARG A 60 12.10 -8.38 -12.55
N PRO A 61 13.20 -8.60 -13.28
CA PRO A 61 13.83 -9.92 -13.34
C PRO A 61 14.19 -10.45 -11.94
N ALA A 62 13.90 -11.72 -11.70
CA ALA A 62 14.08 -12.34 -10.38
C ALA A 62 15.55 -12.34 -9.94
N ASP A 63 16.47 -12.58 -10.86
CA ASP A 63 17.92 -12.53 -10.63
C ASP A 63 18.40 -11.16 -10.15
N GLU A 64 17.90 -10.07 -10.74
CA GLU A 64 18.17 -8.70 -10.31
C GLU A 64 17.67 -8.46 -8.88
N VAL A 65 16.46 -8.90 -8.57
CA VAL A 65 15.87 -8.79 -7.22
C VAL A 65 16.73 -9.55 -6.19
N PHE A 66 17.07 -10.81 -6.45
CA PHE A 66 17.86 -11.62 -5.53
C PHE A 66 19.30 -11.11 -5.37
N ASN A 67 19.92 -10.61 -6.45
CA ASN A 67 21.26 -10.02 -6.39
C ASN A 67 21.27 -8.77 -5.50
N ARG A 68 20.28 -7.87 -5.65
CA ARG A 68 20.15 -6.69 -4.79
C ARG A 68 19.94 -7.05 -3.33
N ALA A 69 19.05 -8.00 -3.04
CA ALA A 69 18.77 -8.42 -1.66
C ALA A 69 20.04 -8.96 -0.98
N ARG A 70 20.79 -9.82 -1.68
CA ARG A 70 22.05 -10.39 -1.18
C ARG A 70 23.15 -9.34 -0.94
N ASN A 71 23.18 -8.28 -1.74
CA ASN A 71 24.18 -7.22 -1.61
C ASN A 71 23.80 -6.13 -0.59
N ARG A 72 22.54 -6.08 -0.13
CA ARG A 72 22.08 -5.06 0.84
C ARG A 72 22.62 -5.25 2.26
N PHE A 73 23.06 -6.47 2.59
CA PHE A 73 23.56 -6.83 3.92
C PHE A 73 25.03 -7.30 3.90
N LYS A 74 25.75 -6.99 2.82
CA LYS A 74 27.21 -7.10 2.76
C LYS A 74 27.81 -5.74 3.06
#